data_AF-A0A812KHS7-F1
#
_entry.id   AF-A0A812KHS7-F1
#
_cell.length_a   1.000
_cell.length_b   1.000
_cell.length_c   1.000
_cell.angle_alpha   90.00
_cell.angle_beta   90.00
_cell.angle_gamma   90.00
#
_symmetry.space_group_name_H-M   'P 1'
#
loop_
_entity.id
_entity.type
_entity.pdbx_description
1 polymer ?
#
loop_
_entity_poly.entity_id
_entity_poly.type
_entity_poly.pdbx_seq_one_letter_code
_entity_poly.pdbx_strand_id
1 'polypeptide(L)' 'MDPEVKKKLQVKAAVAYGRAAQAVFHYSMVPGIFAYGLWYSGEFTLDPMTLFFKIILDS' A
#
# COMPACT_ATOMS: atom_id res chain seq x y z
N MET A 1 -31.21 0.32 -20.24
CA MET A 1 -29.93 1.03 -20.05
C MET A 1 -29.20 0.98 -21.37
N ASP A 2 -28.79 2.14 -21.88
CA ASP A 2 -28.11 2.22 -23.17
C ASP A 2 -26.77 1.45 -23.16
N PRO A 3 -26.44 0.67 -24.20
CA PRO A 3 -25.20 -0.11 -24.27
C PRO A 3 -23.92 0.73 -24.13
N GLU A 4 -23.93 1.96 -24.65
CA GLU A 4 -22.81 2.88 -24.57
C GLU A 4 -22.59 3.37 -23.14
N VAL A 5 -23.68 3.66 -22.42
CA VAL A 5 -23.66 4.03 -21.01
C VAL A 5 -23.11 2.89 -20.15
N LYS A 6 -23.52 1.65 -20.43
CA LYS A 6 -23.00 0.46 -19.73
C LYS A 6 -21.49 0.31 -19.93
N LYS A 7 -21.00 0.47 -21.17
CA LYS A 7 -19.56 0.39 -21.49
C LYS A 7 -18.77 1.50 -20.78
N LYS A 8 -19.27 2.74 -20.78
CA LYS A 8 -18.63 3.87 -20.07
C LYS A 8 -18.53 3.62 -18.56
N LEU A 9 -19.57 3.05 -17.95
CA LEU A 9 -19.56 2.70 -16.53
C LEU A 9 -18.55 1.59 -16.21
N GLN A 10 -18.48 0.54 -17.05
CA GLN A 10 -17.49 -0.54 -16.88
C GLN A 10 -16.06 -0.01 -16.95
N VAL A 11 -15.75 0.86 -17.91
CA VAL A 11 -14.41 1.47 -18.01
C VAL A 11 -14.10 2.34 -16.79
N LYS A 12 -15.05 3.17 -16.34
CA LYS A 12 -14.88 3.99 -15.13
C LYS A 12 -14.63 3.13 -13.88
N ALA A 13 -15.38 2.04 -13.73
CA ALA A 13 -15.20 1.10 -12.63
C ALA A 13 -13.82 0.41 -12.68
N ALA A 14 -13.39 -0.03 -13.87
CA ALA A 14 -12.07 -0.64 -14.06
C ALA A 14 -10.93 0.35 -13.73
N VAL A 15 -11.04 1.60 -14.16
CA VAL A 15 -10.05 2.64 -13.84
C VAL A 15 -10.04 2.96 -12.35
N ALA A 16 -11.21 3.09 -11.71
CA ALA A 16 -11.33 3.33 -10.28
C ALA A 16 -10.72 2.16 -9.48
N TYR A 17 -11.00 0.92 -9.88
CA TYR A 17 -10.41 -0.28 -9.28
C TYR A 17 -8.90 -0.30 -9.47
N GLY A 18 -8.39 -0.02 -10.68
CA GLY A 18 -6.95 0.02 -10.95
C GLY A 18 -6.22 1.04 -10.06
N ARG A 19 -6.79 2.22 -9.87
CA ARG A 19 -6.24 3.25 -8.96
C ARG A 19 -6.28 2.81 -7.50
N ALA A 20 -7.39 2.23 -7.06
CA ALA A 20 -7.51 1.71 -5.70
C ALA A 20 -6.52 0.55 -5.45
N ALA A 21 -6.39 -0.37 -6.39
CA ALA A 21 -5.46 -1.49 -6.33
C ALA A 21 -4.01 -1.01 -6.27
N GLN A 22 -3.64 0.00 -7.07
CA GLN A 22 -2.30 0.60 -7.01
C GLN A 22 -2.03 1.21 -5.63
N ALA A 23 -2.98 1.96 -5.07
CA ALA A 23 -2.82 2.55 -3.74
C ALA A 23 -2.69 1.48 -2.66
N VAL A 24 -3.59 0.48 -2.66
CA VAL A 24 -3.55 -0.63 -1.71
C VAL A 24 -2.23 -1.40 -1.82
N PHE A 25 -1.77 -1.70 -3.03
CA PHE A 25 -0.50 -2.36 -3.25
C PHE A 25 0.67 -1.54 -2.70
N HIS A 26 0.73 -0.24 -3.00
CA HIS A 26 1.82 0.62 -2.53
C HIS A 26 1.85 0.74 -1.00
N TYR A 27 0.70 0.99 -0.37
CA TYR A 27 0.59 1.13 1.08
C TYR A 27 0.65 -0.18 1.86
N SER A 28 0.62 -1.34 1.19
CA SER A 28 0.84 -2.65 1.83
C SER A 28 2.25 -3.19 1.60
N MET A 29 2.74 -3.09 0.36
CA MET A 29 4.02 -3.65 -0.05
C MET A 29 5.19 -2.94 0.64
N VAL A 30 5.22 -1.60 0.61
CA VAL A 30 6.33 -0.84 1.19
C VAL A 30 6.43 -1.11 2.70
N PRO A 31 5.36 -0.93 3.51
CA PRO A 31 5.43 -1.28 4.93
C PRO A 31 5.73 -2.76 5.17
N GLY A 32 5.24 -3.66 4.32
CA GLY A 32 5.50 -5.09 4.41
C GLY A 32 6.99 -5.44 4.27
N ILE A 33 7.70 -4.82 3.32
CA ILE A 33 9.15 -5.02 3.15
C ILE A 33 9.93 -4.52 4.36
N PHE A 34 9.60 -3.32 4.87
CA PHE A 34 10.25 -2.78 6.07
C PHE A 34 9.96 -3.63 7.31
N ALA A 35 8.70 -4.05 7.49
CA ALA A 35 8.30 -4.94 8.57
C ALA A 35 9.07 -6.27 8.54
N TYR A 36 9.20 -6.87 7.36
CA TYR A 36 9.96 -8.11 7.19
C TYR A 36 11.45 -7.92 7.48
N GLY A 37 12.07 -6.86 6.97
CA GLY A 37 13.48 -6.56 7.22
C GLY A 37 13.78 -6.35 8.71
N LEU A 38 12.94 -5.58 9.39
CA LEU A 38 13.03 -5.36 10.84
C LEU A 38 12.79 -6.64 11.63
N TRP A 39 11.87 -7.50 11.18
CA TRP A 39 11.63 -8.79 11.84
C TRP A 39 12.84 -9.70 11.72
N TYR A 40 13.44 -9.74 10.53
CA TYR A 40 14.65 -10.53 10.26
C TYR A 40 15.85 -10.07 11.09
N SER A 41 16.00 -8.76 11.35
CA SER A 41 17.07 -8.22 12.22
C SER A 41 16.76 -8.25 13.72
N GLY A 42 15.57 -8.74 14.12
CA GLY A 42 15.13 -8.74 15.53
C GLY A 42 14.73 -7.36 16.06
N GLU A 43 14.50 -6.42 15.16
CA GLU A 43 14.24 -5.01 15.45
C GLU A 43 12.80 -4.56 15.25
N PHE A 44 11.94 -5.47 14.78
CA PHE A 44 10.53 -5.22 14.55
C PHE A 44 9.85 -4.75 15.83
N THR A 45 9.16 -3.63 15.71
CA THR A 45 8.42 -3.02 16.81
C THR A 45 7.08 -2.51 16.31
N LEU A 46 6.07 -2.66 17.15
CA LEU A 46 4.74 -2.08 16.94
C LEU A 46 4.64 -0.68 17.54
N ASP A 47 5.67 -0.22 18.26
CA ASP A 47 5.75 1.15 18.74
C ASP A 47 6.15 2.09 17.58
N PRO A 48 5.26 3.00 17.15
CA PRO A 48 5.54 3.91 16.04
C PRO A 48 6.68 4.88 16.34
N MET A 49 6.94 5.23 17.60
CA MET A 49 8.03 6.15 17.96
C MET A 49 9.38 5.47 17.78
N THR A 50 9.55 4.27 18.34
CA THR A 50 10.77 3.48 18.16
C THR A 50 11.02 3.17 16.68
N LEU A 51 9.96 2.87 15.91
CA LEU A 51 10.07 2.61 14.47
C LEU A 51 10.56 3.85 13.70
N PHE A 52 10.00 5.04 13.99
CA PHE A 52 10.41 6.29 13.35
C PHE A 52 11.89 6.59 13.60
N PHE A 53 12.36 6.44 14.85
CA PHE A 53 13.75 6.67 15.19
C PHE A 53 14.69 5.70 14.46
N LYS A 54 14.34 4.42 14.38
CA LYS A 54 15.14 3.43 13.65
C LYS A 54 15.20 3.71 12.15
N ILE A 55 14.09 4.13 11.54
CA ILE A 55 14.04 4.39 10.10
C ILE A 55 14.80 5.68 9.74
N ILE A 56 14.74 6.72 10.56
CA ILE A 56 15.23 8.07 10.23
C ILE A 56 16.62 8.38 10.79
N LEU A 57 16.97 7.85 11.97
CA LEU A 57 18.22 8.19 12.67
C LEU A 57 19.29 7.10 12.58
N ASP A 58 18.89 5.83 12.39
CA ASP A 58 19.81 4.70 12.23
C ASP A 58 19.98 4.27 10.75
N SER A 59 19.63 5.15 9.79
CA SER A 59 19.76 4.89 8.33
C SER A 59 21.20 4.92 7.82
#